data_AF-A0A942P221-F1
#
_entry.id   AF-A0A942P221-F1
#
_cell.length_a   1.000
_cell.length_b   1.000
_cell.length_c   1.000
_cell.angle_alpha   90.00
_cell.angle_beta   90.00
_cell.angle_gamma   90.00
#
_symmetry.space_group_name_H-M   'P 1'
#
loop_
_entity.id
_entity.type
_entity.pdbx_description
1 polymer ?
#
loop_
_entity_poly.entity_id
_entity_poly.type
_entity_poly.pdbx_seq_one_letter_code
_entity_poly.pdbx_strand_id
1 'polypeptide(L)'
;MNVFCTLRHAFILLSLIISLLWITAGCSKDLPSLAPKPGIHFITDSGYVFHDTTLLIGQTIRIGIEANTNGSYPLTQLSIIALADNQVMAIDSGIYTNRLSYSGFVTKGISATESWRFYVRDRGGNQSDTISLTLHTDEASVFGPITTVPSLEMTAQNHLDARSFYSLAQNSTYSLESAYINQEFIDLLYYYDAIETDANTIASPGANIDASVFPGEFGPANWTTRHTVRFIQRPLLTPADFNACQNDSLILANTFVFSSGYRKAKNLAVDQVYAFVTEAGLKGIFQVTQLEGQDEGSITVSIKMQGE
;
A
#
# COMPACT_ATOMS: atom_id res chain seq x y z
N MET A 1 59.94 -10.27 65.87
CA MET A 1 59.90 -10.04 64.41
C MET A 1 59.03 -11.10 63.67
N ASN A 2 57.91 -11.56 64.24
CA ASN A 2 57.02 -12.57 63.63
C ASN A 2 55.53 -12.18 63.61
N VAL A 3 55.14 -11.08 64.25
CA VAL A 3 53.71 -10.68 64.37
C VAL A 3 53.26 -9.77 63.22
N PHE A 4 54.16 -8.95 62.66
CA PHE A 4 53.84 -8.09 61.52
C PHE A 4 53.76 -8.83 60.18
N CYS A 5 54.36 -10.02 60.07
CA CYS A 5 54.34 -10.81 58.84
C CYS A 5 53.03 -11.59 58.68
N THR A 6 52.49 -12.16 59.76
CA THR A 6 51.23 -12.95 59.74
C THR A 6 49.99 -12.08 59.52
N LEU A 7 49.97 -10.85 60.04
CA LEU A 7 48.85 -9.92 59.87
C LEU A 7 48.70 -9.45 58.41
N ARG A 8 49.81 -9.29 57.68
CA ARG A 8 49.83 -8.87 56.27
C ARG A 8 49.37 -9.99 55.32
N HIS A 9 49.69 -11.25 55.64
CA HIS A 9 49.18 -12.40 54.87
C HIS A 9 47.69 -12.66 55.15
N ALA A 10 47.22 -12.43 56.38
CA ALA A 10 45.80 -12.52 56.72
C ALA A 10 44.95 -11.45 56.01
N PHE A 11 45.47 -10.22 55.87
CA PHE A 11 44.76 -9.14 55.15
C PHE A 11 44.70 -9.38 53.63
N ILE A 12 45.75 -9.96 53.04
CA ILE A 12 45.79 -10.31 51.61
C ILE A 12 44.88 -11.50 51.31
N LEU A 13 44.82 -12.52 52.19
CA LEU A 13 43.89 -13.64 52.04
C LEU A 13 42.43 -13.20 52.21
N LEU A 14 42.14 -12.28 53.13
CA LEU A 14 40.79 -11.75 53.34
C LEU A 14 40.31 -10.88 52.15
N SER A 15 41.21 -10.10 51.53
CA SER A 15 40.83 -9.31 50.34
C SER A 15 40.66 -10.19 49.09
N LEU A 16 41.39 -11.31 48.97
CA LEU A 16 41.23 -12.27 47.89
C LEU A 16 39.89 -13.05 48.00
N ILE A 17 39.45 -13.35 49.23
CA ILE A 17 38.17 -14.03 49.47
C ILE A 17 36.99 -13.09 49.23
N ILE A 18 37.11 -11.81 49.62
CA ILE A 18 36.06 -10.80 49.36
C ILE A 18 35.95 -10.48 47.86
N SER A 19 37.05 -10.46 47.10
CA SER A 19 37.01 -10.25 45.65
C SER A 19 36.48 -11.46 44.87
N LEU A 20 36.62 -12.70 45.40
CA LEU A 20 36.00 -13.89 44.80
C LEU A 20 34.47 -13.94 44.99
N LEU A 21 33.93 -13.33 46.06
CA LEU A 21 32.49 -13.27 46.33
C LEU A 21 31.71 -12.28 45.44
N TRP A 22 32.39 -11.36 44.75
CA TRP A 22 31.75 -10.41 43.82
C TRP A 22 31.60 -10.97 42.39
N ILE A 23 32.25 -12.09 42.07
CA ILE A 23 32.21 -12.69 40.72
C ILE A 23 31.03 -13.66 40.56
N THR A 24 30.42 -14.14 41.65
CA THR A 24 29.28 -15.06 41.61
C THR A 24 27.91 -14.38 41.75
N ALA A 25 27.86 -13.05 41.90
CA ALA A 25 26.64 -12.26 41.68
C ALA A 25 26.48 -11.91 40.19
N GLY A 26 26.87 -12.84 39.31
CA GLY A 26 26.44 -12.82 37.92
C GLY A 26 24.95 -13.01 37.92
N CYS A 27 24.23 -11.91 37.68
CA CYS A 27 22.81 -11.88 37.38
C CYS A 27 22.53 -13.02 36.40
N SER A 28 21.91 -14.11 36.86
CA SER A 28 21.20 -14.98 35.96
C SER A 28 20.10 -14.09 35.40
N LYS A 29 20.34 -13.50 34.22
CA LYS A 29 19.21 -13.12 33.38
C LYS A 29 18.51 -14.44 33.16
N ASP A 30 17.46 -14.67 33.96
CA ASP A 30 16.46 -15.67 33.66
C ASP A 30 16.24 -15.54 32.17
N LEU A 31 16.60 -16.58 31.40
CA LEU A 31 16.27 -16.62 30.00
C LEU A 31 14.77 -16.34 29.98
N PRO A 32 14.31 -15.22 29.38
CA PRO A 32 12.90 -14.89 29.44
C PRO A 32 12.18 -16.12 28.94
N SER A 33 11.30 -16.71 29.76
CA SER A 33 10.42 -17.78 29.32
C SER A 33 9.84 -17.30 28.00
N LEU A 34 10.15 -18.00 26.90
CA LEU A 34 9.76 -17.57 25.55
C LEU A 34 8.30 -17.18 25.61
N ALA A 35 8.03 -15.87 25.53
CA ALA A 35 6.68 -15.38 25.67
C ALA A 35 5.85 -16.07 24.57
N PRO A 36 4.67 -16.59 24.91
CA PRO A 36 3.90 -17.41 23.99
C PRO A 36 3.61 -16.62 22.72
N LYS A 37 4.07 -17.14 21.58
CA LYS A 37 3.86 -16.52 20.28
C LYS A 37 2.36 -16.42 19.98
N PRO A 38 1.89 -15.36 19.32
CA PRO A 38 0.52 -15.31 18.80
C PRO A 38 0.19 -16.50 17.89
N GLY A 39 -1.07 -16.92 17.88
CA GLY A 39 -1.61 -17.89 16.94
C GLY A 39 -2.10 -17.19 15.67
N ILE A 40 -1.95 -17.85 14.52
CA ILE A 40 -2.44 -17.40 13.22
C ILE A 40 -2.83 -18.61 12.36
N HIS A 41 -3.95 -18.52 11.65
CA HIS A 41 -4.40 -19.53 10.68
C HIS A 41 -5.25 -18.90 9.57
N PHE A 42 -5.36 -19.61 8.44
CA PHE A 42 -6.29 -19.24 7.39
C PHE A 42 -7.73 -19.56 7.79
N ILE A 43 -8.67 -18.70 7.39
CA ILE A 43 -10.10 -19.02 7.42
C ILE A 43 -10.37 -20.08 6.34
N THR A 44 -11.05 -21.16 6.72
CA THR A 44 -11.33 -22.32 5.85
C THR A 44 -12.79 -22.40 5.40
N ASP A 45 -13.59 -21.39 5.75
CA ASP A 45 -14.98 -21.29 5.34
C ASP A 45 -15.11 -21.15 3.81
N SER A 46 -16.27 -21.55 3.29
CA SER A 46 -16.61 -21.37 1.88
C SER A 46 -16.43 -19.92 1.42
N GLY A 47 -15.78 -19.73 0.28
CA GLY A 47 -15.51 -18.42 -0.31
C GLY A 47 -14.13 -17.85 0.05
N TYR A 48 -13.32 -18.55 0.85
CA TYR A 48 -11.91 -18.23 1.07
C TYR A 48 -10.98 -19.25 0.42
N VAL A 49 -9.83 -18.77 -0.06
CA VAL A 49 -8.71 -19.61 -0.51
C VAL A 49 -7.69 -19.68 0.60
N PHE A 50 -7.27 -20.91 0.96
CA PHE A 50 -6.40 -21.19 2.11
C PHE A 50 -5.30 -22.24 1.83
N HIS A 51 -5.12 -22.62 0.56
CA HIS A 51 -4.07 -23.52 0.11
C HIS A 51 -3.51 -23.02 -1.24
N ASP A 52 -2.37 -23.57 -1.64
CA ASP A 52 -1.78 -23.29 -2.95
C ASP A 52 -2.78 -23.59 -4.07
N THR A 53 -2.86 -22.69 -5.05
CA THR A 53 -3.86 -22.80 -6.11
C THR A 53 -3.34 -22.23 -7.43
N THR A 54 -3.99 -22.61 -8.52
CA THR A 54 -3.74 -22.10 -9.87
C THR A 54 -4.86 -21.13 -10.25
N LEU A 55 -4.51 -19.97 -10.78
CA LEU A 55 -5.45 -18.91 -11.14
C LEU A 55 -5.09 -18.32 -12.50
N LEU A 56 -6.11 -17.87 -13.22
CA LEU A 56 -5.93 -17.04 -14.40
C LEU A 56 -5.28 -15.70 -13.98
N ILE A 57 -4.41 -15.15 -14.83
CA ILE A 57 -3.89 -13.79 -14.65
C ILE A 57 -5.07 -12.81 -14.50
N GLY A 58 -4.99 -11.91 -13.50
CA GLY A 58 -6.05 -10.94 -13.21
C GLY A 58 -7.21 -11.49 -12.38
N GLN A 59 -7.30 -12.81 -12.17
CA GLN A 59 -8.33 -13.40 -11.33
C GLN A 59 -8.17 -12.96 -9.87
N THR A 60 -9.29 -12.55 -9.26
CA THR A 60 -9.31 -12.12 -7.86
C THR A 60 -9.90 -13.21 -6.98
N ILE A 61 -9.20 -13.50 -5.88
CA ILE A 61 -9.61 -14.43 -4.83
C ILE A 61 -9.74 -13.70 -3.50
N ARG A 62 -10.43 -14.31 -2.55
CA ARG A 62 -10.54 -13.82 -1.19
C ARG A 62 -9.71 -14.69 -0.26
N ILE A 63 -8.89 -14.06 0.59
CA ILE A 63 -8.10 -14.72 1.62
C ILE A 63 -8.58 -14.21 2.98
N GLY A 64 -8.74 -15.12 3.93
CA GLY A 64 -9.17 -14.83 5.28
C GLY A 64 -8.13 -15.30 6.28
N ILE A 65 -7.89 -14.51 7.32
CA ILE A 65 -6.91 -14.79 8.36
C ILE A 65 -7.57 -14.53 9.71
N GLU A 66 -7.43 -15.48 10.62
CA GLU A 66 -7.69 -15.25 12.03
C GLU A 66 -6.38 -15.31 12.80
N ALA A 67 -6.25 -14.42 13.79
CA ALA A 67 -5.13 -14.44 14.69
C ALA A 67 -5.57 -14.10 16.11
N ASN A 68 -4.87 -14.64 17.10
CA ASN A 68 -5.12 -14.37 18.50
C ASN A 68 -3.80 -14.24 19.27
N THR A 69 -3.79 -13.39 20.28
CA THR A 69 -2.70 -13.43 21.26
C THR A 69 -2.79 -14.73 22.07
N ASN A 70 -1.63 -15.35 22.33
CA ASN A 70 -1.51 -16.45 23.29
C ASN A 70 -0.85 -15.99 24.60
N GLY A 71 -0.55 -14.68 24.73
CA GLY A 71 0.07 -14.07 25.89
C GLY A 71 -0.73 -12.90 26.45
N SER A 72 -0.09 -12.09 27.30
CA SER A 72 -0.72 -10.92 27.94
C SER A 72 -0.71 -9.66 27.08
N TYR A 73 -0.05 -9.68 25.93
CA TYR A 73 0.10 -8.53 25.04
C TYR A 73 -0.90 -8.59 23.89
N PRO A 74 -1.57 -7.47 23.56
CA PRO A 74 -2.43 -7.39 22.38
C PRO A 74 -1.59 -7.45 21.10
N LEU A 75 -2.20 -7.91 20.02
CA LEU A 75 -1.67 -7.81 18.66
C LEU A 75 -1.57 -6.34 18.26
N THR A 76 -0.43 -5.96 17.69
CA THR A 76 -0.15 -4.59 17.25
C THR A 76 0.11 -4.46 15.76
N GLN A 77 0.38 -5.57 15.07
CA GLN A 77 0.70 -5.56 13.64
C GLN A 77 0.15 -6.80 12.95
N LEU A 78 -0.46 -6.59 11.77
CA LEU A 78 -0.62 -7.61 10.73
C LEU A 78 0.32 -7.25 9.58
N SER A 79 1.12 -8.21 9.13
CA SER A 79 1.98 -8.06 7.96
C SER A 79 1.54 -9.04 6.87
N ILE A 80 1.39 -8.50 5.66
CA ILE A 80 1.08 -9.25 4.44
C ILE A 80 2.21 -8.99 3.45
N ILE A 81 2.90 -10.04 3.02
CA ILE A 81 4.03 -9.94 2.10
C ILE A 81 3.72 -10.78 0.86
N ALA A 82 3.64 -10.14 -0.29
CA ALA A 82 3.57 -10.80 -1.59
C ALA A 82 4.96 -10.80 -2.23
N LEU A 83 5.41 -11.98 -2.65
CA LEU A 83 6.67 -12.21 -3.35
C LEU A 83 6.35 -12.71 -4.76
N ALA A 84 6.71 -11.91 -5.77
CA ALA A 84 6.45 -12.19 -7.17
C ALA A 84 7.74 -11.96 -7.95
N ASP A 85 8.38 -13.03 -8.43
CA ASP A 85 9.71 -13.02 -9.03
C ASP A 85 10.75 -12.26 -8.17
N ASN A 86 11.10 -11.03 -8.55
CA ASN A 86 12.03 -10.13 -7.85
C ASN A 86 11.34 -8.94 -7.15
N GLN A 87 10.02 -8.90 -7.14
CA GLN A 87 9.24 -7.86 -6.47
C GLN A 87 8.75 -8.34 -5.11
N VAL A 88 8.94 -7.47 -4.12
CA VAL A 88 8.41 -7.65 -2.76
C VAL A 88 7.42 -6.54 -2.51
N MET A 89 6.17 -6.90 -2.25
CA MET A 89 5.15 -5.97 -1.77
C MET A 89 4.84 -6.32 -0.33
N ALA A 90 5.01 -5.36 0.57
CA ALA A 90 4.67 -5.50 1.98
C ALA A 90 3.55 -4.53 2.35
N ILE A 91 2.53 -5.04 3.02
CA ILE A 91 1.45 -4.27 3.61
C ILE A 91 1.49 -4.52 5.10
N ASP A 92 1.77 -3.45 5.86
CA ASP A 92 1.76 -3.46 7.31
C ASP A 92 0.55 -2.68 7.81
N SER A 93 -0.32 -3.37 8.55
CA SER A 93 -1.49 -2.78 9.20
C SER A 93 -1.25 -2.68 10.70
N GLY A 94 -1.26 -1.46 11.22
CA GLY A 94 -1.28 -1.21 12.67
C GLY A 94 -2.65 -1.61 13.24
N ILE A 95 -2.64 -2.44 14.28
CA ILE A 95 -3.83 -2.91 14.98
C ILE A 95 -3.63 -2.77 16.50
N TYR A 96 -4.69 -2.91 17.29
CA TYR A 96 -4.58 -3.03 18.76
C TYR A 96 -5.74 -3.89 19.27
N THR A 97 -5.55 -5.21 19.26
CA THR A 97 -6.61 -6.17 19.60
C THR A 97 -6.05 -7.48 20.13
N ASN A 98 -6.81 -8.22 20.94
CA ASN A 98 -6.44 -9.57 21.36
C ASN A 98 -6.81 -10.64 20.32
N ARG A 99 -7.78 -10.35 19.45
CA ARG A 99 -8.22 -11.22 18.35
C ARG A 99 -8.40 -10.39 17.09
N LEU A 100 -7.88 -10.90 15.98
CA LEU A 100 -7.99 -10.33 14.65
C LEU A 100 -8.78 -11.29 13.76
N SER A 101 -9.70 -10.75 12.99
CA SER A 101 -10.32 -11.43 11.85
C SER A 101 -10.14 -10.51 10.64
N TYR A 102 -9.25 -10.90 9.73
CA TYR A 102 -8.95 -10.16 8.52
C TYR A 102 -9.52 -10.91 7.31
N SER A 103 -10.04 -10.16 6.36
CA SER A 103 -10.48 -10.65 5.06
C SER A 103 -10.03 -9.66 3.99
N GLY A 104 -9.27 -10.13 3.01
CA GLY A 104 -8.78 -9.32 1.91
C GLY A 104 -9.01 -9.98 0.56
N PHE A 105 -9.06 -9.15 -0.48
CA PHE A 105 -9.01 -9.62 -1.86
C PHE A 105 -7.57 -9.57 -2.37
N VAL A 106 -7.17 -10.61 -3.08
CA VAL A 106 -5.88 -10.73 -3.76
C VAL A 106 -6.13 -11.02 -5.23
N THR A 107 -5.48 -10.25 -6.11
CA THR A 107 -5.52 -10.49 -7.54
C THR A 107 -4.23 -11.16 -7.99
N LYS A 108 -4.34 -12.23 -8.76
CA LYS A 108 -3.21 -12.89 -9.43
C LYS A 108 -2.57 -11.91 -10.42
N GLY A 109 -1.28 -11.64 -10.25
CA GLY A 109 -0.45 -10.88 -11.18
C GLY A 109 0.10 -11.73 -12.33
N ILE A 110 1.10 -11.20 -13.03
CA ILE A 110 1.65 -11.81 -14.25
C ILE A 110 2.76 -12.84 -13.98
N SER A 111 3.36 -12.84 -12.79
CA SER A 111 4.46 -13.74 -12.43
C SER A 111 4.00 -15.19 -12.44
N ALA A 112 4.85 -16.12 -12.87
CA ALA A 112 4.48 -17.54 -12.92
C ALA A 112 4.06 -18.09 -11.53
N THR A 113 4.68 -17.57 -10.48
CA THR A 113 4.39 -17.91 -9.09
C THR A 113 4.39 -16.67 -8.21
N GLU A 114 3.42 -16.58 -7.30
CA GLU A 114 3.34 -15.54 -6.27
C GLU A 114 3.18 -16.18 -4.89
N SER A 115 4.13 -15.92 -3.99
CA SER A 115 4.05 -16.40 -2.60
C SER A 115 3.49 -15.29 -1.71
N TRP A 116 2.32 -15.56 -1.12
CA TRP A 116 1.65 -14.67 -0.18
C TRP A 116 1.90 -15.16 1.23
N ARG A 117 2.54 -14.33 2.06
CA ARG A 117 2.96 -14.65 3.42
C ARG A 117 2.30 -13.73 4.43
N PHE A 118 1.90 -14.29 5.55
CA PHE A 118 1.15 -13.60 6.58
C PHE A 118 1.72 -13.90 7.96
N TYR A 119 1.89 -12.88 8.78
CA TYR A 119 2.19 -13.03 10.20
C TYR A 119 1.63 -11.85 10.99
N VAL A 120 1.50 -12.05 12.31
CA VAL A 120 1.16 -10.97 13.24
C VAL A 120 2.26 -10.78 14.28
N ARG A 121 2.33 -9.59 14.86
CA ARG A 121 3.17 -9.30 16.05
C ARG A 121 2.33 -8.75 17.18
N ASP A 122 2.68 -9.13 18.40
CA ASP A 122 2.14 -8.53 19.61
C ASP A 122 2.96 -7.30 20.07
N ARG A 123 2.41 -6.57 21.05
CA ARG A 123 3.07 -5.41 21.67
C ARG A 123 4.40 -5.76 22.35
N GLY A 124 4.58 -7.01 22.76
CA GLY A 124 5.84 -7.52 23.33
C GLY A 124 6.92 -7.78 22.28
N GLY A 125 6.59 -7.65 20.99
CA GLY A 125 7.48 -7.93 19.87
C GLY A 125 7.50 -9.40 19.46
N ASN A 126 6.65 -10.26 20.05
CA ASN A 126 6.59 -11.68 19.68
C ASN A 126 5.85 -11.83 18.35
N GLN A 127 6.47 -12.53 17.41
CA GLN A 127 5.89 -12.82 16.10
C GLN A 127 5.23 -14.21 16.10
N SER A 128 4.07 -14.32 15.46
CA SER A 128 3.49 -15.62 15.13
C SER A 128 4.40 -16.42 14.19
N ASP A 129 4.05 -17.68 13.94
CA ASP A 129 4.57 -18.35 12.76
C ASP A 129 4.08 -17.64 11.48
N THR A 130 4.77 -17.87 10.36
CA THR A 130 4.38 -17.34 9.06
C THR A 130 3.57 -18.39 8.32
N ILE A 131 2.31 -18.10 8.04
CA ILE A 131 1.48 -18.92 7.14
C ILE A 131 1.60 -18.36 5.72
N SER A 132 1.46 -19.23 4.73
CA SER A 132 1.58 -18.83 3.33
C SER A 132 0.74 -19.67 2.41
N LEU A 133 0.44 -19.10 1.24
CA LEU A 133 -0.04 -19.83 0.08
C LEU A 133 0.69 -19.33 -1.17
N THR A 134 0.71 -20.18 -2.19
CA THR A 134 1.34 -19.91 -3.47
C THR A 134 0.27 -19.88 -4.56
N LEU A 135 0.26 -18.81 -5.35
CA LEU A 135 -0.60 -18.68 -6.52
C LEU A 135 0.23 -18.99 -7.76
N HIS A 136 -0.19 -20.00 -8.51
CA HIS A 136 0.40 -20.37 -9.80
C HIS A 136 -0.41 -19.75 -10.94
N THR A 137 0.28 -19.32 -11.99
CA THR A 137 -0.40 -18.90 -13.23
C THR A 137 -0.95 -20.11 -13.97
N ASP A 138 -2.22 -20.04 -14.34
CA ASP A 138 -2.85 -21.00 -15.24
C ASP A 138 -2.33 -20.81 -16.68
N GLU A 139 -1.99 -21.90 -17.36
CA GLU A 139 -1.54 -21.88 -18.76
C GLU A 139 -2.62 -21.35 -19.73
N ALA A 140 -3.89 -21.41 -19.34
CA ALA A 140 -5.00 -20.82 -20.08
C ALA A 140 -5.07 -19.28 -19.96
N SER A 141 -4.19 -18.66 -19.19
CA SER A 141 -4.17 -17.20 -19.03
C SER A 141 -3.89 -16.50 -20.35
N VAL A 142 -4.80 -15.60 -20.73
CA VAL A 142 -4.66 -14.70 -21.87
C VAL A 142 -4.81 -13.26 -21.37
N PHE A 143 -4.06 -12.34 -21.99
CA PHE A 143 -4.21 -10.92 -21.68
C PHE A 143 -5.51 -10.36 -22.28
N GLY A 144 -6.19 -9.55 -21.48
CA GLY A 144 -7.47 -8.95 -21.83
C GLY A 144 -7.33 -7.73 -22.75
N PRO A 145 -8.44 -7.29 -23.38
CA PRO A 145 -8.47 -6.04 -24.12
C PRO A 145 -8.21 -4.84 -23.20
N ILE A 146 -7.93 -3.68 -23.81
CA ILE A 146 -7.77 -2.41 -23.08
C ILE A 146 -8.71 -1.36 -23.65
N THR A 147 -9.23 -0.52 -22.76
CA THR A 147 -9.89 0.73 -23.12
C THR A 147 -8.86 1.85 -23.13
N THR A 148 -8.81 2.63 -24.22
CA THR A 148 -7.86 3.72 -24.41
C THR A 148 -8.57 5.07 -24.51
N VAL A 149 -8.14 6.03 -23.69
CA VAL A 149 -8.49 7.45 -23.81
C VAL A 149 -7.26 8.16 -24.36
N PRO A 150 -7.21 8.46 -25.67
CA PRO A 150 -5.98 8.89 -26.33
C PRO A 150 -5.52 10.28 -25.86
N SER A 151 -6.46 11.17 -25.55
CA SER A 151 -6.20 12.53 -25.10
C SER A 151 -7.32 12.98 -24.17
N LEU A 152 -7.01 13.13 -22.89
CA LEU A 152 -7.87 13.72 -21.87
C LEU A 152 -7.23 15.03 -21.42
N GLU A 153 -7.91 16.14 -21.68
CA GLU A 153 -7.54 17.45 -21.15
C GLU A 153 -8.36 17.74 -19.89
N MET A 154 -7.69 18.15 -18.82
CA MET A 154 -8.30 18.70 -17.61
C MET A 154 -7.64 20.03 -17.28
N THR A 155 -8.41 20.96 -16.72
CA THR A 155 -7.91 22.30 -16.38
C THR A 155 -7.86 22.51 -14.88
N ALA A 156 -6.95 23.36 -14.43
CA ALA A 156 -6.80 23.70 -13.02
C ALA A 156 -7.98 24.53 -12.51
N GLN A 157 -8.05 24.67 -11.18
CA GLN A 157 -9.21 25.17 -10.45
C GLN A 157 -9.62 26.62 -10.78
N ASN A 158 -8.70 27.46 -11.25
CA ASN A 158 -8.96 28.87 -11.56
C ASN A 158 -9.07 29.14 -13.08
N HIS A 159 -9.03 28.11 -13.92
CA HIS A 159 -9.23 28.26 -15.37
C HIS A 159 -10.64 28.80 -15.68
N LEU A 160 -10.77 29.68 -16.68
CA LEU A 160 -12.05 30.33 -17.02
C LEU A 160 -13.17 29.36 -17.40
N ASP A 161 -12.81 28.27 -18.07
CA ASP A 161 -13.70 27.12 -18.33
C ASP A 161 -13.17 25.90 -17.56
N ALA A 162 -13.26 25.96 -16.22
CA ALA A 162 -12.70 24.92 -15.37
C ALA A 162 -13.41 23.58 -15.57
N ARG A 163 -12.72 22.60 -16.17
CA ARG A 163 -13.14 21.20 -16.31
C ARG A 163 -12.18 20.28 -15.55
N SER A 164 -12.13 20.48 -14.24
CA SER A 164 -11.15 19.84 -13.35
C SER A 164 -11.50 18.40 -12.96
N PHE A 165 -12.73 17.93 -13.21
CA PHE A 165 -13.21 16.64 -12.72
C PHE A 165 -13.46 15.68 -13.88
N TYR A 166 -13.23 14.39 -13.68
CA TYR A 166 -13.32 13.38 -14.74
C TYR A 166 -13.92 12.06 -14.26
N SER A 167 -14.77 11.48 -15.11
CA SER A 167 -15.36 10.15 -14.93
C SER A 167 -14.67 9.14 -15.84
N LEU A 168 -14.10 8.08 -15.26
CA LEU A 168 -13.51 6.97 -16.03
C LEU A 168 -14.60 6.20 -16.79
N ALA A 169 -15.74 5.98 -16.15
CA ALA A 169 -16.85 5.22 -16.73
C ALA A 169 -17.55 5.96 -17.88
N GLN A 170 -17.79 7.27 -17.71
CA GLN A 170 -18.48 8.08 -18.73
C GLN A 170 -17.53 8.69 -19.76
N ASN A 171 -16.21 8.57 -19.57
CA ASN A 171 -15.18 9.19 -20.40
C ASN A 171 -15.47 10.68 -20.68
N SER A 172 -15.77 11.43 -19.62
CA SER A 172 -16.24 12.82 -19.71
C SER A 172 -15.66 13.69 -18.59
N THR A 173 -15.37 14.95 -18.91
CA THR A 173 -14.94 15.95 -17.92
C THR A 173 -16.11 16.81 -17.43
N TYR A 174 -16.01 17.33 -16.22
CA TYR A 174 -17.05 18.08 -15.53
C TYR A 174 -16.48 19.34 -14.87
N SER A 175 -17.30 20.40 -14.82
CA SER A 175 -17.05 21.54 -13.95
C SER A 175 -17.30 21.17 -12.48
N LEU A 176 -16.85 22.02 -11.55
CA LEU A 176 -17.06 21.79 -10.10
C LEU A 176 -18.53 21.58 -9.74
N GLU A 177 -19.42 22.45 -10.22
CA GLU A 177 -20.87 22.36 -9.98
C GLU A 177 -21.48 21.09 -10.58
N SER A 178 -21.13 20.78 -11.82
CA SER A 178 -21.64 19.58 -12.50
C SER A 178 -21.14 18.31 -11.80
N ALA A 179 -19.89 18.29 -11.37
CA ALA A 179 -19.30 17.20 -10.61
C ALA A 179 -19.99 17.01 -9.25
N TYR A 180 -20.33 18.10 -8.55
CA TYR A 180 -21.09 18.04 -7.30
C TYR A 180 -22.49 17.43 -7.45
N ILE A 181 -23.13 17.56 -8.63
CA ILE A 181 -24.44 16.93 -8.89
C ILE A 181 -24.28 15.45 -9.30
N ASN A 182 -23.12 15.07 -9.83
CA ASN A 182 -22.83 13.76 -10.42
C ASN A 182 -21.73 13.00 -9.64
N GLN A 183 -21.69 13.15 -8.31
CA GLN A 183 -20.58 12.71 -7.46
C GLN A 183 -20.26 11.22 -7.63
N GLU A 184 -21.28 10.40 -7.86
CA GLU A 184 -21.20 8.96 -8.05
C GLU A 184 -20.48 8.53 -9.33
N PHE A 185 -20.20 9.46 -10.25
CA PHE A 185 -19.50 9.16 -11.50
C PHE A 185 -18.07 9.67 -11.51
N ILE A 186 -17.66 10.50 -10.54
CA ILE A 186 -16.37 11.19 -10.59
C ILE A 186 -15.28 10.35 -9.91
N ASP A 187 -14.26 9.99 -10.68
CA ASP A 187 -13.15 9.18 -10.20
C ASP A 187 -11.89 10.00 -10.01
N LEU A 188 -11.63 10.94 -10.92
CA LEU A 188 -10.42 11.73 -10.97
C LEU A 188 -10.74 13.22 -10.91
N LEU A 189 -9.80 13.98 -10.37
CA LEU A 189 -9.76 15.42 -10.50
C LEU A 189 -8.32 15.92 -10.64
N TYR A 190 -8.16 17.06 -11.29
CA TYR A 190 -6.90 17.75 -11.49
C TYR A 190 -6.92 19.13 -10.84
N TYR A 191 -5.80 19.52 -10.24
CA TYR A 191 -5.59 20.85 -9.70
C TYR A 191 -4.10 21.20 -9.67
N TYR A 192 -3.81 22.49 -9.52
CA TYR A 192 -2.46 22.99 -9.30
C TYR A 192 -2.31 23.49 -7.86
N ASP A 193 -1.42 22.86 -7.09
CA ASP A 193 -1.14 23.24 -5.71
C ASP A 193 0.10 24.13 -5.61
N ALA A 194 -0.13 25.43 -5.47
CA ALA A 194 0.95 26.39 -5.22
C ALA A 194 1.40 26.43 -3.75
N ILE A 195 0.65 25.82 -2.83
CA ILE A 195 0.80 25.99 -1.38
C ILE A 195 1.63 24.84 -0.80
N GLU A 196 1.25 23.59 -1.07
CA GLU A 196 1.91 22.41 -0.52
C GLU A 196 3.11 21.93 -1.37
N THR A 197 3.51 22.70 -2.39
CA THR A 197 4.55 22.34 -3.39
C THR A 197 4.22 21.09 -4.23
N ASP A 198 2.99 20.57 -4.15
CA ASP A 198 2.56 19.43 -4.97
C ASP A 198 2.42 19.80 -6.46
N ALA A 199 2.31 21.09 -6.79
CA ALA A 199 2.15 21.63 -8.13
C ALA A 199 1.03 20.89 -8.90
N ASN A 200 1.30 20.47 -10.15
CA ASN A 200 0.35 19.73 -10.97
C ASN A 200 0.01 18.38 -10.33
N THR A 201 -1.26 18.21 -9.94
CA THR A 201 -1.70 17.05 -9.17
C THR A 201 -2.98 16.45 -9.76
N ILE A 202 -2.95 15.14 -10.00
CA ILE A 202 -4.15 14.32 -10.21
C ILE A 202 -4.45 13.58 -8.91
N ALA A 203 -5.71 13.65 -8.48
CA ALA A 203 -6.22 12.98 -7.30
C ALA A 203 -7.62 12.41 -7.57
N SER A 204 -8.28 11.89 -6.54
CA SER A 204 -9.69 11.50 -6.56
C SER A 204 -10.48 12.32 -5.53
N PRO A 205 -11.81 12.43 -5.61
CA PRO A 205 -12.62 13.10 -4.59
C PRO A 205 -12.39 12.58 -3.15
N GLY A 206 -12.06 11.28 -3.00
CA GLY A 206 -11.69 10.66 -1.72
C GLY A 206 -10.24 10.91 -1.27
N ALA A 207 -9.45 11.64 -2.04
CA ALA A 207 -8.15 12.13 -1.60
C ALA A 207 -8.38 13.27 -0.61
N ASN A 208 -7.58 13.35 0.45
CA ASN A 208 -7.66 14.45 1.41
C ASN A 208 -7.15 15.73 0.73
N ILE A 209 -8.01 16.38 -0.04
CA ILE A 209 -7.75 17.62 -0.77
C ILE A 209 -8.06 18.76 0.18
N ASP A 210 -7.16 19.74 0.23
CA ASP A 210 -7.37 20.93 1.05
C ASP A 210 -8.57 21.72 0.52
N ALA A 211 -9.42 22.21 1.42
CA ALA A 211 -10.64 22.93 1.05
C ALA A 211 -10.35 24.25 0.33
N SER A 212 -9.13 24.79 0.43
CA SER A 212 -8.71 25.99 -0.32
C SER A 212 -8.49 25.74 -1.82
N VAL A 213 -8.28 24.50 -2.25
CA VAL A 213 -8.11 24.16 -3.68
C VAL A 213 -9.44 24.31 -4.43
N PHE A 214 -10.52 23.80 -3.86
CA PHE A 214 -11.89 23.92 -4.38
C PHE A 214 -12.80 24.48 -3.28
N PRO A 215 -12.79 25.81 -3.06
CA PRO A 215 -13.58 26.43 -2.02
C PRO A 215 -15.07 26.46 -2.37
N GLY A 216 -15.91 26.74 -1.37
CA GLY A 216 -17.35 26.92 -1.54
C GLY A 216 -18.19 25.66 -1.37
N GLU A 217 -19.49 25.78 -1.60
CA GLU A 217 -20.47 24.72 -1.31
C GLU A 217 -20.29 23.46 -2.17
N PHE A 218 -19.78 23.62 -3.40
CA PHE A 218 -19.59 22.53 -4.35
C PHE A 218 -18.25 21.78 -4.20
N GLY A 219 -17.37 22.24 -3.31
CA GLY A 219 -16.06 21.64 -3.07
C GLY A 219 -16.14 20.17 -2.62
N PRO A 220 -15.15 19.30 -2.95
CA PRO A 220 -15.11 17.89 -2.54
C PRO A 220 -15.24 17.64 -1.03
N ALA A 221 -14.93 18.64 -0.20
CA ALA A 221 -15.12 18.58 1.26
C ALA A 221 -16.60 18.41 1.66
N ASN A 222 -17.54 18.86 0.82
CA ASN A 222 -18.99 18.80 1.06
C ASN A 222 -19.67 17.62 0.35
N TRP A 223 -18.91 16.78 -0.36
CA TRP A 223 -19.47 15.65 -1.10
C TRP A 223 -19.87 14.51 -0.16
N THR A 224 -21.00 13.88 -0.44
CA THR A 224 -21.50 12.72 0.30
C THR A 224 -20.95 11.41 -0.28
N THR A 225 -20.68 11.38 -1.58
CA THR A 225 -20.04 10.24 -2.27
C THR A 225 -18.67 10.67 -2.77
N ARG A 226 -17.63 9.90 -2.44
CA ARG A 226 -16.24 10.23 -2.80
C ARG A 226 -15.46 8.98 -3.19
N HIS A 227 -15.35 8.74 -4.50
CA HIS A 227 -14.52 7.65 -4.99
C HIS A 227 -13.05 7.86 -4.64
N THR A 228 -12.38 6.76 -4.33
CA THR A 228 -10.94 6.78 -4.06
C THR A 228 -10.17 6.06 -5.17
N VAL A 229 -9.23 6.78 -5.76
CA VAL A 229 -8.23 6.24 -6.68
C VAL A 229 -6.85 6.38 -6.05
N ARG A 230 -6.02 5.36 -6.21
CA ARG A 230 -4.64 5.34 -5.73
C ARG A 230 -3.68 5.34 -6.90
N PHE A 231 -2.48 5.86 -6.68
CA PHE A 231 -1.48 6.09 -7.73
C PHE A 231 -0.09 5.64 -7.28
N ILE A 232 0.71 5.14 -8.23
CA ILE A 232 2.15 4.93 -8.08
C ILE A 232 2.83 5.33 -9.39
N GLN A 233 3.84 6.20 -9.31
CA GLN A 233 4.67 6.55 -10.46
C GLN A 233 5.50 5.33 -10.91
N ARG A 234 5.61 5.12 -12.22
CA ARG A 234 6.41 4.05 -12.83
C ARG A 234 7.58 4.67 -13.61
N PRO A 235 8.69 5.04 -12.94
CA PRO A 235 9.80 5.75 -13.58
C PRO A 235 10.54 4.92 -14.64
N LEU A 236 10.39 3.60 -14.62
CA LEU A 236 10.98 2.70 -15.62
C LEU A 236 10.07 2.49 -16.84
N LEU A 237 8.83 2.99 -16.80
CA LEU A 237 7.88 2.84 -17.89
C LEU A 237 7.95 4.07 -18.80
N THR A 238 8.42 3.89 -20.03
CA THR A 238 8.64 5.00 -20.96
C THR A 238 7.38 5.32 -21.77
N PRO A 239 7.28 6.51 -22.39
CA PRO A 239 6.26 6.82 -23.40
C PRO A 239 6.18 5.79 -24.53
N ALA A 240 7.33 5.23 -24.95
CA ALA A 240 7.37 4.23 -26.00
C ALA A 240 6.71 2.92 -25.55
N ASP A 241 6.99 2.46 -24.33
CA ASP A 241 6.34 1.29 -23.72
C ASP A 241 4.83 1.50 -23.57
N PHE A 242 4.44 2.67 -23.06
CA PHE A 242 3.04 3.07 -22.93
C PHE A 242 2.32 3.01 -24.28
N ASN A 243 2.89 3.60 -25.33
CA ASN A 243 2.30 3.61 -26.67
C ASN A 243 2.24 2.20 -27.28
N ALA A 244 3.24 1.36 -27.03
CA ALA A 244 3.28 -0.02 -27.49
C ALA A 244 2.31 -0.97 -26.76
N CYS A 245 1.68 -0.54 -25.66
CA CYS A 245 0.69 -1.31 -24.92
C CYS A 245 -0.55 -1.62 -25.79
N GLN A 246 -0.75 -2.91 -26.13
CA GLN A 246 -1.85 -3.40 -26.99
C GLN A 246 -2.92 -4.20 -26.25
N ASN A 247 -2.62 -4.66 -25.04
CA ASN A 247 -3.50 -5.44 -24.17
C ASN A 247 -3.13 -5.13 -22.70
N ASP A 248 -3.83 -5.71 -21.74
CA ASP A 248 -3.67 -5.34 -20.34
C ASP A 248 -2.39 -5.86 -19.66
N SER A 249 -1.51 -6.57 -20.39
CA SER A 249 -0.24 -7.10 -19.86
C SER A 249 0.62 -6.03 -19.19
N LEU A 250 0.80 -4.88 -19.84
CA LEU A 250 1.63 -3.79 -19.31
C LEU A 250 0.98 -3.16 -18.08
N ILE A 251 -0.35 -3.09 -18.05
CA ILE A 251 -1.12 -2.59 -16.91
C ILE A 251 -0.92 -3.52 -15.72
N LEU A 252 -1.09 -4.84 -15.93
CA LEU A 252 -0.95 -5.86 -14.91
C LEU A 252 0.49 -5.98 -14.40
N ALA A 253 1.49 -5.84 -15.29
CA ALA A 253 2.91 -5.81 -14.93
C ALA A 253 3.27 -4.62 -14.01
N ASN A 254 2.51 -3.53 -14.10
CA ASN A 254 2.79 -2.28 -13.39
C ASN A 254 1.72 -1.91 -12.36
N THR A 255 0.79 -2.82 -12.04
CA THR A 255 -0.24 -2.57 -11.03
C THR A 255 0.30 -2.72 -9.60
N PHE A 256 -0.54 -2.48 -8.61
CA PHE A 256 -0.21 -2.59 -7.20
C PHE A 256 -1.46 -2.88 -6.37
N VAL A 257 -1.31 -3.36 -5.14
CA VAL A 257 -2.45 -3.53 -4.22
C VAL A 257 -2.95 -2.16 -3.80
N PHE A 258 -4.26 -1.92 -3.93
CA PHE A 258 -4.91 -0.62 -3.69
C PHE A 258 -4.38 0.12 -2.45
N SER A 259 -4.29 -0.55 -1.29
CA SER A 259 -3.87 0.07 -0.03
C SER A 259 -2.42 0.56 -0.01
N SER A 260 -1.55 0.05 -0.90
CA SER A 260 -0.14 0.44 -1.00
C SER A 260 0.10 1.73 -1.80
N GLY A 261 -0.90 2.18 -2.58
CA GLY A 261 -0.75 3.36 -3.43
C GLY A 261 -1.01 4.69 -2.72
N TYR A 262 -0.49 5.76 -3.32
CA TYR A 262 -0.66 7.13 -2.83
C TYR A 262 -2.03 7.70 -3.24
N ARG A 263 -2.60 8.59 -2.43
CA ARG A 263 -3.90 9.23 -2.72
C ARG A 263 -3.83 10.32 -3.80
N LYS A 264 -2.63 10.80 -4.12
CA LYS A 264 -2.37 11.91 -5.05
C LYS A 264 -1.18 11.52 -5.93
N ALA A 265 -1.29 11.74 -7.23
CA ALA A 265 -0.16 11.79 -8.17
C ALA A 265 0.28 13.25 -8.29
N LYS A 266 1.35 13.60 -7.60
CA LYS A 266 1.85 14.98 -7.42
C LYS A 266 3.06 15.25 -8.29
N ASN A 267 3.42 16.51 -8.47
CA ASN A 267 4.60 16.94 -9.24
C ASN A 267 4.63 16.33 -10.64
N LEU A 268 3.46 16.26 -11.28
CA LEU A 268 3.32 15.68 -12.61
C LEU A 268 4.20 16.46 -13.60
N ALA A 269 4.89 15.71 -14.46
CA ALA A 269 5.70 16.24 -15.55
C ALA A 269 5.45 15.45 -16.83
N VAL A 270 5.65 16.08 -17.98
CA VAL A 270 5.53 15.45 -19.31
C VAL A 270 6.38 14.18 -19.37
N ASP A 271 5.87 13.17 -20.08
CA ASP A 271 6.45 11.83 -20.27
C ASP A 271 6.44 10.92 -19.04
N GLN A 272 6.03 11.40 -17.87
CA GLN A 272 5.85 10.53 -16.71
C GLN A 272 4.64 9.62 -16.90
N VAL A 273 4.81 8.35 -16.51
CA VAL A 273 3.75 7.35 -16.48
C VAL A 273 3.42 6.95 -15.06
N TYR A 274 2.13 6.89 -14.75
CA TYR A 274 1.61 6.48 -13.45
C TYR A 274 0.68 5.29 -13.63
N ALA A 275 0.76 4.33 -12.73
CA ALA A 275 -0.28 3.32 -12.56
C ALA A 275 -1.34 3.85 -11.58
N PHE A 276 -2.59 3.47 -11.80
CA PHE A 276 -3.70 3.75 -10.89
C PHE A 276 -4.57 2.52 -10.65
N VAL A 277 -5.19 2.49 -9.46
CA VAL A 277 -6.17 1.46 -9.07
C VAL A 277 -7.34 2.14 -8.36
N THR A 278 -8.56 1.88 -8.81
CA THR A 278 -9.79 2.37 -8.18
C THR A 278 -10.17 1.48 -6.99
N GLU A 279 -11.01 1.99 -6.08
CA GLU A 279 -11.53 1.18 -4.96
C GLU A 279 -12.35 -0.04 -5.41
N ALA A 280 -12.96 0.04 -6.61
CA ALA A 280 -13.65 -1.06 -7.25
C ALA A 280 -12.71 -2.09 -7.91
N GLY A 281 -11.40 -1.84 -7.91
CA GLY A 281 -10.37 -2.76 -8.43
C GLY A 281 -10.05 -2.59 -9.92
N LEU A 282 -10.61 -1.58 -10.60
CA LEU A 282 -10.22 -1.23 -11.97
C LEU A 282 -8.77 -0.75 -11.97
N LYS A 283 -7.97 -1.29 -12.90
CA LYS A 283 -6.54 -0.99 -13.04
C LYS A 283 -6.28 -0.26 -14.34
N GLY A 284 -5.37 0.70 -14.30
CA GLY A 284 -4.89 1.37 -15.50
C GLY A 284 -3.56 2.06 -15.32
N ILE A 285 -3.10 2.66 -16.41
CA ILE A 285 -1.92 3.52 -16.47
C ILE A 285 -2.30 4.81 -17.21
N PHE A 286 -1.69 5.93 -16.85
CA PHE A 286 -1.78 7.16 -17.63
C PHE A 286 -0.40 7.76 -17.87
N GLN A 287 -0.22 8.39 -19.03
CA GLN A 287 0.96 9.17 -19.40
C GLN A 287 0.58 10.65 -19.45
N VAL A 288 1.41 11.52 -18.87
CA VAL A 288 1.29 12.97 -19.07
C VAL A 288 1.88 13.36 -20.43
N THR A 289 1.07 13.93 -21.31
CA THR A 289 1.48 14.29 -22.68
C THR A 289 1.73 15.79 -22.84
N GLN A 290 1.00 16.64 -22.11
CA GLN A 290 1.18 18.10 -22.10
C GLN A 290 0.87 18.66 -20.71
N LEU A 291 1.48 19.80 -20.38
CA LEU A 291 1.37 20.40 -19.06
C LEU A 291 1.61 21.91 -19.08
N GLU A 292 0.69 22.67 -18.51
CA GLU A 292 0.82 24.10 -18.23
C GLU A 292 0.72 24.33 -16.71
N GLY A 293 1.88 24.51 -16.06
CA GLY A 293 2.00 24.47 -14.60
C GLY A 293 1.62 25.76 -13.88
N GLN A 294 0.33 26.05 -13.77
CA GLN A 294 -0.24 27.17 -13.03
C GLN A 294 -1.69 26.87 -12.58
N ASP A 295 -2.24 27.66 -11.67
CA ASP A 295 -3.61 27.48 -11.15
C ASP A 295 -4.73 27.83 -12.15
N GLU A 296 -4.37 28.54 -13.22
CA GLU A 296 -5.18 28.74 -14.42
C GLU A 296 -4.76 27.80 -15.57
N GLY A 297 -3.86 26.84 -15.34
CA GLY A 297 -3.29 25.99 -16.38
C GLY A 297 -4.10 24.75 -16.72
N SER A 298 -3.47 23.83 -17.43
CA SER A 298 -4.07 22.58 -17.90
C SER A 298 -3.08 21.42 -17.88
N ILE A 299 -3.63 20.22 -17.92
CA ILE A 299 -2.89 18.98 -18.13
C ILE A 299 -3.58 18.18 -19.24
N THR A 300 -2.78 17.59 -20.12
CA THR A 300 -3.26 16.55 -21.04
C THR A 300 -2.61 15.23 -20.68
N VAL A 301 -3.44 14.18 -20.58
CA VAL A 301 -2.98 12.80 -20.34
C VAL A 301 -3.56 11.84 -21.37
N SER A 302 -2.85 10.74 -21.62
CA SER A 302 -3.39 9.56 -22.28
C SER A 302 -3.62 8.47 -21.24
N ILE A 303 -4.76 7.78 -21.27
CA ILE A 303 -5.12 6.73 -20.31
C ILE A 303 -5.29 5.39 -21.03
N LYS A 304 -4.75 4.33 -20.46
CA LYS A 304 -5.03 2.93 -20.84
C LYS A 304 -5.51 2.18 -19.59
N MET A 305 -6.65 1.54 -19.66
CA MET A 305 -7.24 0.77 -18.56
C MET A 305 -7.71 -0.60 -19.03
N GLN A 306 -7.82 -1.56 -18.10
CA GLN A 306 -8.36 -2.87 -18.44
C GLN A 306 -9.75 -2.72 -19.09
N GLY A 307 -9.95 -3.37 -20.23
CA GLY A 307 -11.25 -3.46 -20.87
C GLY A 307 -12.10 -4.56 -20.25
N GLU A 308 -13.42 -4.49 -20.46
CA GLU A 308 -14.34 -5.61 -20.19
C GLU A 308 -14.21 -6.72 -21.24
#